data_AF-A0A7X8DV85-F1
#
_entry.id   AF-A0A7X8DV85-F1
#
_cell.length_a   1.000
_cell.length_b   1.000
_cell.length_c   1.000
_cell.angle_alpha   90.00
_cell.angle_beta   90.00
_cell.angle_gamma   90.00
#
_symmetry.space_group_name_H-M   'P 1'
#
loop_
_entity.id
_entity.type
_entity.pdbx_description
1 polymer ?
#
loop_
_entity_poly.entity_id
_entity_poly.type
_entity_poly.pdbx_seq_one_letter_code
_entity_poly.pdbx_strand_id
1 'polypeptide(L)'
;MFQKYTKRTILALIISTLFLVSTVFAGQDIKIIFNGEELKLDVAPVVENDTTLVPLRHVFEAFGVSPEWDGTNQTITAAKDDVVIWLQLNNKIAKIGDEEVELLAAPKAVDGRTLVPLRFISEAFGVSPEWDGATKTITINVDLSVPAEDEDVDTEVEDVDAEAEDVDAEVEDVDAEAEDVDAEAEDVDAEAEDVDAEAEDVDAEVEDADVEAEEISDAE
;
A
#
# COMPACT_ATOMS: atom_id res chain seq x y z
N MET A 1 20.44 27.41 67.93
CA MET A 1 20.24 25.96 67.71
C MET A 1 19.14 25.61 66.67
N PHE A 2 18.54 26.58 65.96
CA PHE A 2 17.35 26.35 65.10
C PHE A 2 17.59 26.35 63.58
N GLN A 3 18.78 26.68 63.07
CA GLN A 3 19.02 26.77 61.61
C GLN A 3 19.37 25.44 60.92
N LYS A 4 19.57 24.34 61.66
CA LYS A 4 20.01 23.06 61.07
C LYS A 4 18.87 22.15 60.57
N TYR A 5 17.61 22.45 60.92
CA TYR A 5 16.46 21.57 60.61
C TYR A 5 15.65 22.01 59.39
N THR A 6 15.78 23.25 58.93
CA THR A 6 15.07 23.77 57.75
C THR A 6 15.64 23.23 56.43
N LYS A 7 16.94 22.99 56.34
CA LYS A 7 17.57 22.43 55.12
C LYS A 7 17.29 20.95 54.91
N ARG A 8 17.11 20.18 55.99
CA ARG A 8 16.78 18.74 55.93
C ARG A 8 15.30 18.48 55.64
N THR A 9 14.42 19.40 56.03
CA THR A 9 12.99 19.32 55.72
C THR A 9 12.67 19.75 54.29
N ILE A 10 13.40 20.73 53.73
CA ILE A 10 13.28 21.10 52.30
C ILE A 10 13.78 19.97 51.38
N LEU A 11 14.82 19.23 51.76
CA LEU A 11 15.33 18.10 50.99
C LEU A 11 14.36 16.89 50.99
N ALA A 12 13.66 16.65 52.09
CA ALA A 12 12.69 15.56 52.21
C ALA A 12 11.37 15.84 51.45
N LEU A 13 11.00 17.11 51.28
CA LEU A 13 9.74 17.49 50.63
C LEU A 13 9.83 17.41 49.09
N ILE A 14 11.02 17.61 48.51
CA ILE A 14 11.26 17.52 47.06
C ILE A 14 11.29 16.05 46.58
N ILE A 15 11.66 15.11 47.45
CA ILE A 15 11.65 13.66 47.15
C ILE A 15 10.23 13.07 47.21
N SER A 16 9.28 13.73 47.87
CA SER A 16 7.89 13.25 47.98
C SER A 16 7.02 13.60 46.77
N THR A 17 7.44 14.53 45.91
CA THR A 17 6.68 14.96 44.73
C THR A 17 7.09 14.26 43.43
N LEU A 18 8.07 13.37 43.47
CA LEU A 18 8.47 12.56 42.32
C LEU A 18 7.70 11.22 42.27
N PHE A 19 6.38 11.28 42.46
CA PHE A 19 5.51 10.23 41.96
C PHE A 19 5.34 10.50 40.46
N LEU A 20 6.24 9.91 39.65
CA LEU A 20 6.00 9.78 38.22
C LEU A 20 4.63 9.12 38.08
N VAL A 21 3.65 9.91 37.64
CA VAL A 21 2.40 9.36 37.14
C VAL A 21 2.75 8.71 35.81
N SER A 22 3.20 7.47 35.85
CA SER A 22 3.32 6.64 34.66
C SER A 22 1.91 6.49 34.10
N THR A 23 1.61 7.22 33.04
CA THR A 23 0.41 6.97 32.27
C THR A 23 0.56 5.61 31.64
N VAL A 24 -0.08 4.61 32.25
CA VAL A 24 -0.28 3.30 31.62
C VAL A 24 -1.23 3.55 30.45
N PHE A 25 -0.69 3.70 29.25
CA PHE A 25 -1.47 3.57 28.03
C PHE A 25 -1.92 2.12 27.96
N ALA A 26 -3.21 1.88 28.25
CA ALA A 26 -3.81 0.59 28.00
C ALA A 26 -3.88 0.42 26.48
N GLY A 27 -2.98 -0.41 25.92
CA GLY A 27 -3.11 -0.89 24.56
C GLY A 27 -4.52 -1.46 24.37
N GLN A 28 -5.22 -1.03 23.32
CA GLN A 28 -6.49 -1.65 23.00
C GLN A 28 -6.19 -3.00 22.36
N ASP A 29 -6.31 -4.08 23.14
CA ASP A 29 -6.35 -5.44 22.60
C ASP A 29 -7.64 -5.58 21.78
N ILE A 30 -7.52 -5.37 20.46
CA ILE A 30 -8.59 -5.59 19.50
C ILE A 30 -8.47 -7.02 18.99
N LYS A 31 -9.54 -7.78 19.13
CA LYS A 31 -9.65 -9.13 18.57
C LYS A 31 -10.32 -9.06 17.20
N ILE A 32 -9.86 -9.89 16.27
CA ILE A 32 -10.51 -10.06 14.96
C ILE A 32 -10.89 -11.52 14.80
N ILE A 33 -12.18 -11.76 14.54
CA ILE A 33 -12.73 -13.07 14.23
C ILE A 33 -13.15 -13.08 12.76
N PHE A 34 -12.60 -14.01 11.99
CA PHE A 34 -12.88 -14.20 10.58
C PHE A 34 -13.48 -15.59 10.37
N ASN A 35 -14.71 -15.68 9.87
CA ASN A 35 -15.44 -16.94 9.69
C ASN A 35 -15.44 -17.83 10.95
N GLY A 36 -15.56 -17.21 12.13
CA GLY A 36 -15.56 -17.89 13.42
C GLY A 36 -14.18 -18.23 14.01
N GLU A 37 -13.08 -17.97 13.31
CA GLU A 37 -11.71 -18.19 13.79
C GLU A 37 -11.01 -16.87 14.16
N GLU A 38 -10.25 -16.85 15.25
CA GLU A 38 -9.49 -15.66 15.67
C GLU A 38 -8.21 -15.51 14.84
N LEU A 39 -8.05 -14.35 14.18
CA LEU A 39 -6.84 -14.01 13.46
C LEU A 39 -5.71 -13.62 14.43
N LYS A 40 -4.62 -14.38 14.40
CA LYS A 40 -3.43 -14.09 15.20
C LYS A 40 -2.54 -13.08 14.50
N LEU A 41 -2.50 -11.88 15.05
CA LEU A 41 -1.72 -10.77 14.52
C LEU A 41 -0.32 -10.73 15.17
N ASP A 42 0.70 -10.43 14.37
CA ASP A 42 2.07 -10.24 14.82
C ASP A 42 2.38 -8.78 15.22
N VAL A 43 1.58 -7.83 14.71
CA VAL A 43 1.55 -6.43 15.13
C VAL A 43 0.13 -6.08 15.56
N ALA A 44 -0.02 -5.40 16.70
CA ALA A 44 -1.31 -5.04 17.25
C ALA A 44 -2.07 -4.07 16.31
N PRO A 45 -3.40 -4.20 16.19
CA PRO A 45 -4.20 -3.21 15.48
C PRO A 45 -4.06 -1.82 16.07
N VAL A 46 -4.18 -0.80 15.22
CA VAL A 46 -4.13 0.61 15.61
C VAL A 46 -5.48 1.25 15.27
N VAL A 47 -6.05 2.01 16.21
CA VAL A 47 -7.25 2.81 15.93
C VAL A 47 -6.85 4.23 15.60
N GLU A 48 -7.28 4.70 14.44
CA GLU A 48 -7.09 6.08 13.99
C GLU A 48 -8.36 6.56 13.28
N ASN A 49 -8.84 7.76 13.61
CA ASN A 49 -10.05 8.33 13.03
C ASN A 49 -11.24 7.34 13.00
N ASP A 50 -11.51 6.70 14.15
CA ASP A 50 -12.55 5.67 14.31
C ASP A 50 -12.43 4.47 13.36
N THR A 51 -11.24 4.26 12.81
CA THR A 51 -10.91 3.18 11.87
C THR A 51 -9.84 2.29 12.45
N THR A 52 -10.07 0.98 12.43
CA THR A 52 -9.07 -0.01 12.84
C THR A 52 -8.16 -0.35 11.67
N LEU A 53 -6.88 -0.04 11.83
CA LEU A 53 -5.79 -0.43 10.96
C LEU A 53 -5.21 -1.76 11.42
N VAL A 54 -5.07 -2.72 10.50
CA VAL A 54 -4.67 -4.10 10.80
C VAL A 54 -3.53 -4.51 9.86
N PRO A 55 -2.57 -5.35 10.28
CA PRO A 55 -1.47 -5.74 9.39
C PRO A 55 -2.01 -6.40 8.12
N LEU A 56 -1.60 -5.84 6.98
CA LEU A 56 -2.04 -6.14 5.63
C LEU A 56 -2.09 -7.64 5.34
N ARG A 57 -1.01 -8.35 5.64
CA ARG A 57 -0.88 -9.78 5.32
C ARG A 57 -2.02 -10.63 5.91
N HIS A 58 -2.30 -10.49 7.20
CA HIS A 58 -3.32 -11.30 7.89
C HIS A 58 -4.72 -11.08 7.33
N VAL A 59 -5.03 -9.84 6.94
CA VAL A 59 -6.34 -9.51 6.38
C VAL A 59 -6.51 -10.14 5.00
N PHE A 60 -5.57 -9.92 4.08
CA PHE A 60 -5.70 -10.47 2.73
C PHE A 60 -5.59 -12.00 2.70
N GLU A 61 -4.72 -12.60 3.51
CA GLU A 61 -4.64 -14.06 3.64
C GLU A 61 -5.96 -14.66 4.13
N ALA A 62 -6.66 -14.01 5.07
CA ALA A 62 -7.98 -14.46 5.53
C ALA A 62 -9.03 -14.46 4.39
N PHE A 63 -8.95 -13.48 3.49
CA PHE A 63 -9.77 -13.44 2.27
C PHE A 63 -9.28 -14.36 1.14
N GLY A 64 -8.15 -15.07 1.33
CA GLY A 64 -7.55 -15.95 0.32
C GLY A 64 -6.80 -15.20 -0.78
N VAL A 65 -6.37 -13.97 -0.52
CA VAL A 65 -5.72 -13.08 -1.49
C VAL A 65 -4.27 -12.86 -1.10
N SER A 66 -3.38 -12.86 -2.10
CA SER A 66 -1.98 -12.45 -1.91
C SER A 66 -1.78 -11.05 -2.48
N PRO A 67 -1.54 -10.03 -1.64
CA PRO A 67 -1.32 -8.67 -2.10
C PRO A 67 0.08 -8.50 -2.69
N GLU A 68 0.17 -7.81 -3.81
CA GLU A 68 1.41 -7.34 -4.41
C GLU A 68 1.85 -6.03 -3.76
N TRP A 69 3.16 -5.88 -3.55
CA TRP A 69 3.77 -4.70 -2.97
C TRP A 69 4.78 -4.09 -3.93
N ASP A 70 4.58 -2.82 -4.27
CA ASP A 70 5.58 -2.00 -4.95
C ASP A 70 6.30 -1.14 -3.92
N GLY A 71 7.57 -1.47 -3.64
CA GLY A 71 8.38 -0.73 -2.70
C GLY A 71 8.82 0.66 -3.17
N THR A 72 8.82 0.90 -4.48
CA THR A 72 9.22 2.18 -5.08
C THR A 72 8.09 3.20 -4.92
N ASN A 73 6.87 2.80 -5.30
CA ASN A 73 5.70 3.67 -5.21
C ASN A 73 4.97 3.59 -3.86
N GLN A 74 5.39 2.63 -3.02
CA GLN A 74 4.77 2.29 -1.73
C GLN A 74 3.30 1.93 -1.88
N THR A 75 2.98 1.17 -2.93
CA THR A 75 1.61 0.79 -3.29
C THR A 75 1.35 -0.68 -3.05
N ILE A 76 0.09 -0.99 -2.77
CA ILE A 76 -0.43 -2.33 -2.55
C ILE A 76 -1.49 -2.55 -3.61
N THR A 77 -1.38 -3.66 -4.34
CA THR A 77 -2.41 -4.12 -5.26
C THR A 77 -2.87 -5.50 -4.84
N ALA A 78 -4.16 -5.73 -4.76
CA ALA A 78 -4.71 -7.04 -4.44
C ALA A 78 -5.91 -7.34 -5.32
N ALA A 79 -5.91 -8.50 -5.98
CA ALA A 79 -6.96 -8.90 -6.88
C ALA A 79 -7.62 -10.20 -6.39
N LYS A 80 -8.95 -10.24 -6.46
CA LYS A 80 -9.76 -11.43 -6.21
C LYS A 80 -10.99 -11.39 -7.09
N ASP A 81 -11.19 -12.42 -7.90
CA ASP A 81 -12.27 -12.47 -8.88
C ASP A 81 -12.23 -11.19 -9.75
N ASP A 82 -13.32 -10.43 -9.86
CA ASP A 82 -13.37 -9.16 -10.61
C ASP A 82 -13.02 -7.92 -9.78
N VAL A 83 -12.63 -8.08 -8.51
CA VAL A 83 -12.32 -6.97 -7.60
C VAL A 83 -10.82 -6.74 -7.55
N VAL A 84 -10.38 -5.53 -7.94
CA VAL A 84 -8.99 -5.07 -7.78
C VAL A 84 -8.95 -3.92 -6.78
N ILE A 85 -8.18 -4.08 -5.72
CA ILE A 85 -7.96 -3.06 -4.69
C ILE A 85 -6.59 -2.43 -4.90
N TRP A 86 -6.52 -1.11 -4.90
CA TRP A 86 -5.27 -0.36 -4.88
C TRP A 86 -5.21 0.58 -3.69
N LEU A 87 -4.06 0.58 -3.00
CA LEU A 87 -3.78 1.40 -1.83
C LEU A 87 -2.36 1.95 -1.90
N GLN A 88 -2.12 3.10 -1.27
CA GLN A 88 -0.79 3.68 -1.13
C GLN A 88 -0.53 4.14 0.29
N LEU A 89 0.69 3.92 0.79
CA LEU A 89 1.07 4.38 2.12
C LEU A 89 0.90 5.89 2.26
N ASN A 90 0.35 6.30 3.40
CA ASN A 90 0.11 7.69 3.78
C ASN A 90 -0.82 8.47 2.82
N ASN A 91 -1.49 7.79 1.90
CA ASN A 91 -2.49 8.37 1.02
C ASN A 91 -3.89 7.92 1.45
N LYS A 92 -4.83 8.85 1.50
CA LYS A 92 -6.24 8.55 1.81
C LYS A 92 -7.04 8.18 0.57
N ILE A 93 -6.52 8.38 -0.63
CA ILE A 93 -7.18 7.94 -1.85
C ILE A 93 -6.79 6.49 -2.11
N ALA A 94 -7.79 5.62 -2.15
CA ALA A 94 -7.70 4.22 -2.54
C ALA A 94 -8.52 3.98 -3.82
N LYS A 95 -8.40 2.80 -4.42
CA LYS A 95 -9.24 2.41 -5.55
C LYS A 95 -9.84 1.01 -5.39
N ILE A 96 -11.05 0.85 -5.92
CA ILE A 96 -11.69 -0.44 -6.20
C ILE A 96 -12.00 -0.46 -7.70
N GLY A 97 -11.27 -1.28 -8.46
CA GLY A 97 -11.19 -1.15 -9.90
C GLY A 97 -10.68 0.25 -10.28
N ASP A 98 -11.45 0.97 -11.08
CA ASP A 98 -11.16 2.34 -11.50
C ASP A 98 -11.77 3.43 -10.60
N GLU A 99 -12.63 3.05 -9.64
CA GLU A 99 -13.31 4.00 -8.75
C GLU A 99 -12.41 4.44 -7.60
N GLU A 100 -12.28 5.75 -7.38
CA GLU A 100 -11.55 6.32 -6.25
C GLU A 100 -12.42 6.43 -5.00
N VAL A 101 -11.87 5.99 -3.87
CA VAL A 101 -12.54 6.00 -2.56
C VAL A 101 -11.67 6.74 -1.55
N GLU A 102 -12.26 7.70 -0.83
CA GLU A 102 -11.58 8.40 0.27
C GLU A 102 -11.65 7.57 1.57
N LEU A 103 -10.48 7.23 2.11
CA LEU A 103 -10.30 6.51 3.35
C LEU A 103 -10.34 7.45 4.56
N LEU A 104 -11.01 7.00 5.62
CA LEU A 104 -10.98 7.68 6.92
C LEU A 104 -9.56 7.71 7.54
N ALA A 105 -8.79 6.64 7.32
CA ALA A 105 -7.39 6.52 7.73
C ALA A 105 -6.56 5.94 6.57
N ALA A 106 -5.39 6.53 6.32
CA ALA A 106 -4.48 6.04 5.29
C ALA A 106 -3.76 4.76 5.74
N PRO A 107 -3.32 3.88 4.82
CA PRO A 107 -2.37 2.82 5.13
C PRO A 107 -1.07 3.36 5.72
N LYS A 108 -0.47 2.66 6.68
CA LYS A 108 0.74 3.12 7.38
C LYS A 108 1.72 2.01 7.66
N ALA A 109 3.00 2.36 7.71
CA ALA A 109 4.04 1.47 8.22
C ALA A 109 4.16 1.62 9.75
N VAL A 110 3.95 0.54 10.50
CA VAL A 110 4.13 0.47 11.96
C VAL A 110 4.91 -0.81 12.27
N ASP A 111 6.01 -0.69 13.02
CA ASP A 111 6.86 -1.82 13.43
C ASP A 111 7.29 -2.77 12.29
N GLY A 112 7.56 -2.21 11.11
CA GLY A 112 7.95 -2.99 9.93
C GLY A 112 6.80 -3.80 9.31
N ARG A 113 5.55 -3.42 9.59
CA ARG A 113 4.35 -3.94 8.93
C ARG A 113 3.56 -2.79 8.31
N THR A 114 2.99 -3.06 7.15
CA THR A 114 1.97 -2.18 6.57
C THR A 114 0.64 -2.52 7.20
N LEU A 115 -0.01 -1.53 7.82
CA LEU A 115 -1.34 -1.63 8.37
C LEU A 115 -2.31 -0.93 7.42
N VAL A 116 -3.46 -1.57 7.20
CA VAL A 116 -4.50 -1.10 6.27
C VAL A 116 -5.86 -1.01 6.96
N PRO A 117 -6.78 -0.12 6.50
CA PRO A 117 -8.13 -0.01 7.05
C PRO A 117 -8.92 -1.31 6.85
N LEU A 118 -9.20 -2.04 7.93
CA LEU A 118 -9.89 -3.33 7.85
C LEU A 118 -11.26 -3.22 7.19
N ARG A 119 -12.01 -2.16 7.51
CA ARG A 119 -13.35 -1.92 6.96
C ARG A 119 -13.32 -1.79 5.45
N PHE A 120 -12.44 -0.96 4.91
CA PHE A 120 -12.31 -0.79 3.46
C PHE A 120 -12.00 -2.11 2.75
N ILE A 121 -11.04 -2.89 3.25
CA ILE A 121 -10.71 -4.19 2.66
C ILE A 121 -11.91 -5.14 2.70
N SER A 122 -12.62 -5.20 3.83
CA SER A 122 -13.77 -6.09 3.99
C SER A 122 -14.91 -5.70 3.06
N GLU A 123 -15.23 -4.42 2.98
CA GLU A 123 -16.31 -3.88 2.13
C GLU A 123 -16.00 -4.06 0.65
N ALA A 124 -14.73 -3.91 0.25
CA ALA A 124 -14.30 -4.18 -1.12
C ALA A 124 -14.54 -5.65 -1.53
N PHE A 125 -14.44 -6.59 -0.59
CA PHE A 125 -14.81 -8.00 -0.80
C PHE A 125 -16.28 -8.32 -0.47
N GLY A 126 -17.14 -7.29 -0.37
CA GLY A 126 -18.59 -7.44 -0.20
C GLY A 126 -19.05 -7.76 1.22
N VAL A 127 -18.20 -7.63 2.24
CA VAL A 127 -18.53 -7.99 3.62
C VAL A 127 -18.34 -6.81 4.56
N SER A 128 -19.37 -6.51 5.37
CA SER A 128 -19.27 -5.47 6.40
C SER A 128 -18.78 -6.06 7.72
N PRO A 129 -17.71 -5.52 8.34
CA PRO A 129 -17.26 -5.97 9.65
C PRO A 129 -18.18 -5.48 10.77
N GLU A 130 -18.50 -6.36 11.70
CA GLU A 130 -19.29 -6.05 12.90
C GLU A 130 -18.37 -5.73 14.08
N TRP A 131 -18.66 -4.65 14.81
CA TRP A 131 -17.89 -4.26 16.00
C TRP A 131 -18.68 -4.50 17.28
N ASP A 132 -18.09 -5.28 18.19
CA ASP A 132 -18.52 -5.38 19.59
C ASP A 132 -17.57 -4.56 20.48
N GLY A 133 -18.05 -3.39 20.91
CA GLY A 133 -17.27 -2.50 21.79
C GLY A 133 -17.10 -3.00 23.22
N ALA A 134 -17.93 -3.95 23.69
CA ALA A 134 -17.79 -4.51 25.03
C ALA A 134 -16.63 -5.50 25.11
N THR A 135 -16.48 -6.33 24.07
CA THR A 135 -15.40 -7.32 23.97
C THR A 135 -14.19 -6.84 23.15
N LYS A 136 -14.31 -5.67 22.50
CA LYS A 136 -13.35 -5.14 21.52
C LYS A 136 -13.08 -6.13 20.38
N THR A 137 -14.14 -6.74 19.87
CA THR A 137 -14.06 -7.77 18.83
C THR A 137 -14.62 -7.22 17.52
N ILE A 138 -13.86 -7.38 16.45
CA ILE A 138 -14.34 -7.22 15.08
C ILE A 138 -14.66 -8.60 14.53
N THR A 139 -15.88 -8.81 14.04
CA THR A 139 -16.30 -10.07 13.42
C THR A 139 -16.56 -9.86 11.93
N ILE A 140 -15.98 -10.72 11.10
CA ILE A 140 -16.16 -10.75 9.65
C ILE A 140 -16.63 -12.14 9.28
N ASN A 141 -17.79 -12.24 8.66
CA ASN A 141 -18.33 -13.51 8.14
C ASN A 141 -18.56 -13.33 6.64
N VAL A 142 -17.84 -14.11 5.85
CA VAL A 142 -18.06 -14.18 4.40
C VAL A 142 -19.19 -15.19 4.18
N ASP A 143 -20.32 -14.72 3.68
CA ASP A 143 -21.39 -15.61 3.25
C ASP A 143 -20.92 -16.38 2.01
N LEU A 144 -20.41 -17.59 2.21
CA LEU A 144 -20.03 -18.53 1.14
C LEU A 144 -21.26 -19.13 0.44
N SER A 145 -22.40 -18.45 0.44
CA SER A 145 -23.50 -18.82 -0.45
C SER A 145 -23.04 -18.53 -1.86
N VAL A 146 -22.47 -19.55 -2.50
CA VAL A 146 -22.15 -19.62 -3.93
C VAL A 146 -23.29 -18.91 -4.66
N PRO A 147 -23.07 -17.74 -5.29
CA PRO A 147 -24.00 -17.29 -6.30
C PRO A 147 -24.01 -18.42 -7.32
N ALA A 148 -25.12 -19.12 -7.44
CA ALA A 148 -25.32 -19.98 -8.57
C ALA A 148 -25.06 -19.08 -9.78
N GLU A 149 -24.04 -19.42 -10.55
CA GLU A 149 -23.84 -18.84 -11.85
C GLU A 149 -25.12 -19.16 -12.63
N ASP A 150 -26.05 -18.20 -12.66
CA ASP A 150 -27.09 -18.13 -13.67
C ASP A 150 -26.38 -17.72 -14.97
N GLU A 151 -25.49 -18.59 -15.45
CA GLU A 151 -25.13 -18.67 -16.85
C GLU A 151 -26.36 -19.24 -17.55
N ASP A 152 -27.37 -18.37 -17.72
CA ASP A 152 -28.39 -18.52 -18.74
C ASP A 152 -27.66 -18.50 -20.08
N VAL A 153 -27.10 -19.66 -20.46
CA VAL A 153 -26.66 -19.97 -21.81
C VAL A 153 -27.93 -20.04 -22.64
N ASP A 154 -28.40 -18.88 -23.06
CA ASP A 154 -29.40 -18.71 -24.10
C ASP A 154 -28.77 -19.19 -25.41
N THR A 155 -28.75 -20.51 -25.58
CA THR A 155 -28.51 -21.14 -26.88
C THR A 155 -29.80 -21.01 -27.68
N GLU A 156 -30.09 -19.78 -28.12
CA GLU A 156 -30.93 -19.56 -29.28
C GLU A 156 -30.16 -20.11 -30.49
N VAL A 157 -30.33 -21.40 -30.75
CA VAL A 157 -30.12 -21.99 -32.05
C VAL A 157 -31.21 -21.43 -32.97
N GLU A 158 -30.98 -20.23 -33.50
CA GLU A 158 -31.69 -19.78 -34.69
C GLU A 158 -31.35 -20.77 -35.81
N ASP A 159 -32.34 -21.59 -36.15
CA ASP A 159 -32.36 -22.48 -37.30
C ASP A 159 -32.10 -21.64 -38.58
N VAL A 160 -30.83 -21.51 -38.98
CA VAL A 160 -30.50 -21.00 -40.32
C VAL A 160 -30.72 -22.15 -41.30
N ASP A 161 -31.93 -22.15 -41.84
CA ASP A 161 -32.41 -23.01 -42.91
C ASP A 161 -31.41 -23.04 -44.07
N ALA A 162 -31.18 -24.25 -44.56
CA ALA A 162 -30.22 -24.56 -45.59
C ALA A 162 -30.81 -24.28 -46.97
N GLU A 163 -30.46 -23.14 -47.56
CA GLU A 163 -30.64 -22.91 -48.99
C GLU A 163 -29.25 -22.85 -49.63
N ALA A 164 -28.78 -24.02 -50.07
CA ALA A 164 -27.66 -24.13 -50.99
C ALA A 164 -28.16 -23.71 -52.37
N GLU A 165 -27.96 -22.43 -52.72
CA GLU A 165 -28.00 -21.97 -54.11
C GLU A 165 -26.57 -22.03 -54.67
N ASP A 166 -26.39 -22.95 -55.60
CA ASP A 166 -25.22 -23.17 -56.42
C ASP A 166 -24.70 -21.86 -57.04
N VAL A 167 -23.44 -21.48 -56.73
CA VAL A 167 -22.66 -20.60 -57.61
C VAL A 167 -21.39 -21.34 -58.01
N ASP A 168 -21.56 -22.00 -59.14
CA ASP A 168 -20.57 -22.64 -59.98
C ASP A 168 -19.55 -21.60 -60.50
N ALA A 169 -18.28 -22.01 -60.55
CA ALA A 169 -17.17 -21.53 -61.36
C ALA A 169 -16.96 -20.00 -61.54
N GLU A 170 -15.80 -19.49 -61.11
CA GLU A 170 -14.64 -19.23 -61.99
C GLU A 170 -13.42 -18.93 -61.11
N VAL A 171 -12.43 -19.84 -61.13
CA VAL A 171 -11.09 -19.60 -60.59
C VAL A 171 -10.30 -18.88 -61.69
N GLU A 172 -10.24 -17.55 -61.61
CA GLU A 172 -9.23 -16.81 -62.37
C GLU A 172 -7.90 -16.92 -61.63
N ASP A 173 -7.02 -17.71 -62.24
CA ASP A 173 -5.60 -17.81 -61.92
C ASP A 173 -4.96 -16.42 -61.90
N VAL A 174 -4.44 -16.00 -60.74
CA VAL A 174 -3.39 -14.97 -60.68
C VAL A 174 -2.18 -15.58 -60.01
N ASP A 175 -1.43 -16.30 -60.85
CA ASP A 175 -0.01 -16.56 -60.72
C ASP A 175 0.79 -15.24 -60.89
N ALA A 176 1.99 -15.22 -60.32
CA ALA A 176 3.03 -14.18 -60.45
C ALA A 176 2.80 -12.92 -59.56
N GLU A 177 3.73 -12.44 -58.72
CA GLU A 177 5.19 -12.53 -58.67
C GLU A 177 5.61 -12.39 -57.19
N ALA A 178 6.52 -13.25 -56.72
CA ALA A 178 7.36 -12.92 -55.58
C ALA A 178 8.46 -12.00 -56.10
N GLU A 179 8.30 -10.69 -55.94
CA GLU A 179 9.42 -9.75 -56.10
C GLU A 179 10.13 -9.56 -54.77
N ASP A 180 11.40 -9.93 -54.82
CA ASP A 180 12.44 -9.73 -53.84
C ASP A 180 12.48 -8.29 -53.31
N VAL A 181 12.48 -8.13 -51.98
CA VAL A 181 13.09 -6.95 -51.35
C VAL A 181 14.12 -7.46 -50.34
N ASP A 182 15.24 -7.93 -50.91
CA ASP A 182 16.55 -7.91 -50.27
C ASP A 182 17.14 -6.50 -50.50
N ALA A 183 17.39 -5.75 -49.43
CA ALA A 183 18.58 -4.91 -49.27
C ALA A 183 18.46 -3.98 -48.03
N GLU A 184 19.62 -3.78 -47.40
CA GLU A 184 19.97 -2.73 -46.44
C GLU A 184 19.67 -2.99 -44.95
N ALA A 185 20.41 -3.96 -44.40
CA ALA A 185 21.02 -3.76 -43.10
C ALA A 185 22.13 -2.69 -43.25
N GLU A 186 21.80 -1.42 -42.98
CA GLU A 186 22.82 -0.39 -42.74
C GLU A 186 23.12 -0.30 -41.24
N ASP A 187 24.26 -0.89 -40.89
CA ASP A 187 25.24 -0.45 -39.91
C ASP A 187 24.96 0.88 -39.19
N VAL A 188 24.76 0.81 -37.86
CA VAL A 188 25.17 1.88 -36.95
C VAL A 188 25.95 1.25 -35.80
N ASP A 189 27.17 0.82 -36.14
CA ASP A 189 28.30 0.72 -35.22
C ASP A 189 29.20 1.96 -35.46
N ALA A 190 29.91 2.39 -34.41
CA ALA A 190 30.67 3.63 -34.23
C ALA A 190 29.82 4.79 -33.64
N GLU A 191 30.10 5.34 -32.46
CA GLU A 191 31.40 5.67 -31.87
C GLU A 191 31.30 5.65 -30.34
N ALA A 192 32.30 5.04 -29.71
CA ALA A 192 32.64 5.28 -28.32
C ALA A 192 33.91 6.14 -28.30
N GLU A 193 33.78 7.47 -28.24
CA GLU A 193 34.71 8.48 -27.69
C GLU A 193 33.80 9.73 -27.48
N ASP A 194 33.59 10.29 -26.29
CA ASP A 194 34.56 11.15 -25.65
C ASP A 194 34.29 11.30 -24.15
N VAL A 195 35.40 11.25 -23.42
CA VAL A 195 35.58 11.68 -22.05
C VAL A 195 35.86 13.19 -22.08
N ASP A 196 35.43 13.89 -21.04
CA ASP A 196 35.98 15.17 -20.55
C ASP A 196 35.37 16.50 -21.04
N ALA A 197 35.34 17.43 -20.08
CA ALA A 197 35.06 18.86 -20.14
C ALA A 197 33.61 19.34 -20.42
N GLU A 198 32.98 19.92 -19.38
CA GLU A 198 32.63 21.35 -19.31
C GLU A 198 31.93 21.61 -17.96
N ALA A 199 32.74 21.66 -16.90
CA ALA A 199 32.54 22.62 -15.83
C ALA A 199 33.12 23.97 -16.31
N GLU A 200 32.68 25.08 -15.71
CA GLU A 200 32.89 26.51 -16.10
C GLU A 200 31.74 27.00 -17.01
N ASP A 201 30.84 27.93 -16.65
CA ASP A 201 30.92 29.11 -15.80
C ASP A 201 29.50 29.55 -15.34
N VAL A 202 29.25 29.68 -14.03
CA VAL A 202 28.50 30.83 -13.49
C VAL A 202 29.06 31.12 -12.10
N ASP A 203 30.14 31.89 -12.09
CA ASP A 203 30.70 32.58 -10.95
C ASP A 203 30.07 33.98 -10.90
N ALA A 204 29.25 34.27 -9.89
CA ALA A 204 28.88 35.64 -9.49
C ALA A 204 28.10 35.67 -8.16
N GLU A 205 28.80 36.08 -7.11
CA GLU A 205 28.33 36.89 -5.98
C GLU A 205 27.56 36.21 -4.84
N VAL A 206 28.31 35.76 -3.84
CA VAL A 206 28.11 36.29 -2.48
C VAL A 206 29.44 36.38 -1.75
N GLU A 207 29.85 37.64 -1.57
CA GLU A 207 31.00 38.12 -0.80
C GLU A 207 30.99 37.69 0.67
N ASP A 208 32.20 37.45 1.18
CA ASP A 208 32.71 37.83 2.50
C ASP A 208 32.00 37.33 3.77
N ALA A 209 32.62 36.33 4.44
CA ALA A 209 32.99 36.45 5.86
C ALA A 209 33.79 35.23 6.33
N ASP A 210 35.10 35.23 6.04
CA ASP A 210 36.08 34.60 6.91
C ASP A 210 36.16 35.40 8.23
N VAL A 211 35.91 34.75 9.35
CA VAL A 211 36.45 35.17 10.65
C VAL A 211 37.18 33.99 11.26
N GLU A 212 38.49 34.07 11.17
CA GLU A 212 39.45 33.28 11.93
C GLU A 212 39.36 33.57 13.44
N ALA A 213 39.57 32.52 14.25
CA ALA A 213 40.40 32.52 15.47
C ALA A 213 40.25 31.13 16.12
N GLU A 214 41.17 30.19 15.90
CA GLU A 214 42.48 30.05 16.55
C GLU A 214 42.39 29.95 18.09
N GLU A 215 42.63 28.72 18.53
CA GLU A 215 43.43 28.30 19.70
C GLU A 215 43.39 29.12 20.99
N ILE A 216 42.88 28.48 22.05
CA ILE A 216 43.44 28.63 23.41
C ILE A 216 43.16 27.36 24.21
N SER A 217 44.01 26.35 24.01
CA SER A 217 44.37 25.40 25.06
C SER A 217 45.66 25.87 25.74
N ASP A 218 45.60 25.93 27.07
CA ASP A 218 46.73 25.90 28.01
C ASP A 218 47.70 27.09 28.08
N ALA A 219 47.64 27.81 29.21
CA ALA A 219 48.85 28.15 29.98
C ALA A 219 48.50 28.51 31.44
N GLU A 220 49.09 27.72 32.36
CA GLU A 220 49.50 27.96 33.77
C GLU A 220 48.52 28.49 34.83
#